data_AF-A0A9Q0YJI6-F1
#
_entry.id   AF-A0A9Q0YJI6-F1
#
_cell.length_a   1.000
_cell.length_b   1.000
_cell.length_c   1.000
_cell.angle_alpha   90.00
_cell.angle_beta   90.00
_cell.angle_gamma   90.00
#
_symmetry.space_group_name_H-M   'P 1'
#
loop_
_entity.id
_entity.type
_entity.pdbx_description
1 polymer ?
#
loop_
_entity_poly.entity_id
_entity_poly.type
_entity_poly.pdbx_seq_one_letter_code
_entity_poly.pdbx_strand_id
1 'polypeptide(L)'
;MEELSTLKASCRGYLGRLGRQYKEIEVLLSDVTNYEVVVRKVEILEQIFDSYESKFNEYYSFLEGPAAEDACEKFNAQETNYKEFCSRVADWIADIKGKVSPCRSKIGSRASGEKSIRSNVSSLKLTEAKIKMELAKQKKAQLLEMHKLK
;
A
#
# COMPACT_ATOMS: atom_id res chain seq x y z
N MET A 1 1.57 -9.20 32.81
CA MET A 1 1.58 -10.47 32.04
C MET A 1 0.34 -10.63 31.15
N GLU A 2 -0.84 -10.21 31.62
CA GLU A 2 -2.10 -10.23 30.87
C GLU A 2 -2.11 -9.28 29.65
N GLU A 3 -1.49 -8.10 29.79
CA GLU A 3 -1.39 -7.09 28.72
C GLU A 3 -0.54 -7.57 27.53
N LEU A 4 0.65 -8.13 27.79
CA LEU A 4 1.52 -8.72 26.76
C LEU A 4 0.81 -9.85 25.98
N SER A 5 0.05 -10.68 26.69
CA SER A 5 -0.71 -11.78 26.09
C SER A 5 -1.82 -11.26 25.18
N THR A 6 -2.49 -10.18 25.59
CA THR A 6 -3.52 -9.49 24.80
C THR A 6 -2.95 -8.84 23.55
N LEU A 7 -1.78 -8.20 23.65
CA LEU A 7 -1.08 -7.60 22.51
C LEU A 7 -0.64 -8.66 21.50
N LYS A 8 -0.07 -9.77 21.97
CA LYS A 8 0.29 -10.91 21.13
C LYS A 8 -0.92 -11.52 20.43
N ALA A 9 -2.04 -11.69 21.14
CA ALA A 9 -3.28 -12.17 20.55
C ALA A 9 -3.84 -11.20 19.49
N SER A 10 -3.75 -9.89 19.75
CA SER A 10 -4.14 -8.85 18.79
C SER A 10 -3.31 -8.93 17.51
N CYS A 11 -1.99 -9.03 17.61
CA CYS A 11 -1.09 -9.21 16.47
C CYS A 11 -1.48 -10.43 15.63
N ARG A 12 -1.74 -11.58 16.27
CA ARG A 12 -2.23 -12.79 15.57
C ARG A 12 -3.57 -12.57 14.88
N GLY A 13 -4.48 -11.81 15.49
CA GLY A 13 -5.76 -11.45 14.90
C GLY A 13 -5.61 -10.61 13.64
N TYR A 14 -4.69 -9.63 13.64
CA TYR A 14 -4.38 -8.86 12.43
C TYR A 14 -3.73 -9.71 11.33
N LEU A 15 -2.78 -10.58 11.67
CA LEU A 15 -2.19 -11.51 10.70
C LEU A 15 -3.25 -12.41 10.03
N GLY A 16 -4.21 -12.91 10.80
CA GLY A 16 -5.35 -13.66 10.25
C GLY A 16 -6.21 -12.84 9.28
N ARG A 17 -6.42 -11.55 9.58
CA ARG A 17 -7.14 -10.62 8.71
C ARG A 17 -6.36 -10.29 7.44
N LEU A 18 -5.05 -10.04 7.53
CA LEU A 18 -4.16 -9.85 6.39
C LEU A 18 -4.21 -11.07 5.46
N GLY A 19 -4.01 -12.26 6.02
CA GLY A 19 -4.08 -13.52 5.27
C GLY A 19 -5.40 -13.73 4.53
N ARG A 20 -6.52 -13.28 5.12
CA ARG A 20 -7.82 -13.31 4.44
C ARG A 20 -7.89 -12.32 3.29
N GLN A 21 -7.45 -11.07 3.51
CA GLN A 21 -7.47 -10.05 2.45
C GLN A 21 -6.55 -10.39 1.29
N TYR A 22 -5.36 -10.95 1.54
CA TYR A 22 -4.48 -11.42 0.47
C TYR A 22 -5.21 -12.41 -0.45
N LYS A 23 -5.87 -13.42 0.13
CA LYS A 23 -6.61 -14.43 -0.64
C LYS A 23 -7.79 -13.83 -1.41
N GLU A 24 -8.55 -12.95 -0.77
CA GLU A 24 -9.69 -12.28 -1.42
C GLU A 24 -9.23 -11.45 -2.62
N ILE A 25 -8.18 -10.65 -2.46
CA ILE A 25 -7.60 -9.85 -3.56
C ILE A 25 -7.08 -10.77 -4.65
N GLU A 26 -6.36 -11.84 -4.31
CA GLU A 26 -5.79 -12.77 -5.28
C GLU A 26 -6.84 -13.45 -6.17
N VAL A 27 -8.01 -13.78 -5.61
CA VAL A 27 -9.16 -14.23 -6.40
C VAL A 27 -9.64 -13.13 -7.35
N LEU A 28 -9.78 -11.90 -6.87
CA LEU A 28 -10.26 -10.76 -7.67
C LEU A 28 -9.31 -10.42 -8.83
N LEU A 29 -7.99 -10.58 -8.66
CA LEU A 29 -6.99 -10.33 -9.70
C LEU A 29 -7.15 -11.21 -10.94
N SER A 30 -7.91 -12.32 -10.85
CA SER A 30 -8.16 -13.22 -11.98
C SER A 30 -9.08 -12.63 -13.05
N ASP A 31 -9.83 -11.57 -12.71
CA ASP A 31 -10.76 -10.91 -13.63
C ASP A 31 -10.57 -9.39 -13.60
N VAL A 32 -10.24 -8.84 -14.77
CA VAL A 32 -9.97 -7.40 -14.97
C VAL A 32 -11.18 -6.51 -14.67
N THR A 33 -12.40 -7.05 -14.75
CA THR A 33 -13.62 -6.30 -14.40
C THR A 33 -13.70 -5.95 -12.92
N ASN A 34 -12.93 -6.65 -12.07
CA ASN A 34 -12.84 -6.39 -10.64
C ASN A 34 -11.94 -5.21 -10.27
N TYR A 35 -11.40 -4.46 -11.24
CA TYR A 35 -10.46 -3.37 -11.01
C TYR A 35 -10.84 -2.45 -9.83
N GLU A 36 -12.05 -1.89 -9.83
CA GLU A 36 -12.53 -0.99 -8.77
C GLU A 36 -12.69 -1.69 -7.41
N VAL A 37 -12.94 -3.00 -7.41
CA VAL A 37 -13.02 -3.80 -6.18
C VAL A 37 -11.62 -4.05 -5.63
N VAL A 38 -10.66 -4.39 -6.49
CA VAL A 38 -9.26 -4.59 -6.14
C VAL A 38 -8.67 -3.32 -5.53
N VAL A 39 -8.87 -2.16 -6.16
CA VAL A 39 -8.36 -0.87 -5.63
C VAL A 39 -8.86 -0.62 -4.20
N ARG A 40 -10.18 -0.75 -3.96
CA ARG A 40 -10.76 -0.58 -2.62
C ARG A 40 -10.25 -1.62 -1.62
N LYS A 41 -10.04 -2.87 -2.06
CA LYS A 41 -9.54 -3.94 -1.19
C LYS A 41 -8.07 -3.73 -0.82
N VAL A 42 -7.26 -3.13 -1.69
CA VAL A 42 -5.88 -2.74 -1.37
C VAL A 42 -5.86 -1.66 -0.29
N GLU A 43 -6.74 -0.65 -0.36
CA GLU A 43 -6.85 0.36 0.70
C GLU A 43 -7.23 -0.26 2.06
N ILE A 44 -8.14 -1.24 2.06
CA ILE A 44 -8.50 -1.99 3.28
C ILE A 44 -7.31 -2.80 3.79
N LEU A 45 -6.58 -3.46 2.89
CA LEU A 45 -5.39 -4.23 3.24
C LEU A 45 -4.31 -3.34 3.90
N GLU A 46 -4.08 -2.15 3.35
CA GLU A 46 -3.15 -1.15 3.89
C GLU A 46 -3.55 -0.74 5.32
N GLN A 47 -4.82 -0.39 5.54
CA GLN A 47 -5.32 -0.04 6.88
C GLN A 47 -5.15 -1.16 7.92
N ILE A 48 -5.34 -2.42 7.49
CA ILE A 48 -5.13 -3.58 8.36
C ILE A 48 -3.64 -3.74 8.67
N PHE A 49 -2.76 -3.51 7.69
CA PHE A 49 -1.31 -3.59 7.88
C PHE A 49 -0.81 -2.48 8.82
N ASP A 50 -1.27 -1.24 8.66
CA ASP A 50 -0.94 -0.13 9.57
C ASP A 50 -1.37 -0.44 11.01
N SER A 51 -2.56 -1.03 11.16
CA SER A 51 -3.07 -1.45 12.47
C SER A 51 -2.25 -2.61 13.06
N TYR A 52 -1.77 -3.53 12.22
CA TYR A 52 -0.87 -4.60 12.62
C TYR A 52 0.47 -4.04 13.10
N GLU A 53 1.09 -3.16 12.32
CA GLU A 53 2.36 -2.51 12.65
C GLU A 53 2.26 -1.73 13.96
N SER A 54 1.21 -0.91 14.12
CA SER A 54 0.99 -0.17 15.36
C SER A 54 0.91 -1.10 16.57
N LYS A 55 0.15 -2.21 16.47
CA LYS A 55 0.02 -3.18 17.57
C LYS A 55 1.27 -4.02 17.79
N PHE A 56 2.02 -4.29 16.73
CA PHE A 56 3.32 -4.93 16.82
C PHE A 56 4.32 -4.03 17.55
N ASN A 57 4.38 -2.74 17.23
CA ASN A 57 5.26 -1.79 17.90
C ASN A 57 4.95 -1.67 19.40
N GLU A 58 3.65 -1.64 19.75
CA GLU A 58 3.21 -1.74 21.16
C GLU A 58 3.72 -3.04 21.79
N TYR A 59 3.45 -4.21 21.18
CA TYR A 59 3.92 -5.50 21.67
C TYR A 59 5.45 -5.58 21.82
N TYR A 60 6.18 -5.08 20.83
CA TYR A 60 7.63 -5.11 20.75
C TYR A 60 8.28 -4.27 21.85
N SER A 61 7.67 -3.16 22.25
CA SER A 61 8.18 -2.32 23.35
C SER A 61 8.27 -3.02 24.71
N PHE A 62 7.57 -4.16 24.88
CA PHE A 62 7.62 -4.99 26.08
C PHE A 62 8.55 -6.20 25.95
N LEU A 63 9.20 -6.40 24.80
CA LEU A 63 10.10 -7.52 24.57
C LEU A 63 11.55 -7.09 24.75
N GLU A 64 12.36 -8.00 25.29
CA GLU A 64 13.80 -7.83 25.41
C GLU A 64 14.52 -9.13 25.04
N GLY A 65 15.79 -8.99 24.64
CA GLY A 65 16.67 -10.12 24.33
C GLY A 65 16.16 -10.99 23.17
N PRO A 66 16.38 -12.33 23.23
CA PRO A 66 16.07 -13.23 22.11
C PRO A 66 14.61 -13.22 21.65
N ALA A 67 13.67 -12.90 22.54
CA ALA A 67 12.25 -12.82 22.20
C ALA A 67 11.94 -11.60 21.31
N ALA A 68 12.64 -10.48 21.51
CA ALA A 68 12.52 -9.31 20.66
C ALA A 68 13.08 -9.59 19.26
N GLU A 69 14.25 -10.25 19.18
CA GLU A 69 14.87 -10.64 17.91
C GLU A 69 13.95 -11.54 17.06
N ASP A 70 13.41 -12.61 17.65
CA ASP A 70 12.47 -13.52 16.98
C ASP A 70 11.19 -12.80 16.52
N ALA A 71 10.65 -11.90 17.35
CA ALA A 71 9.48 -11.11 16.99
C ALA A 71 9.75 -10.15 15.82
N CYS A 72 10.92 -9.51 15.83
CA CYS A 72 11.38 -8.60 14.78
C CYS A 72 11.58 -9.33 13.45
N GLU A 73 12.25 -10.49 13.46
CA GLU A 73 12.44 -11.31 12.26
C GLU A 73 11.10 -11.71 11.64
N LYS A 74 10.15 -12.16 12.48
CA LYS A 74 8.79 -12.49 12.03
C LYS A 74 8.07 -11.29 11.44
N PHE A 75 8.16 -10.12 12.06
CA PHE A 75 7.56 -8.90 11.53
C PHE A 75 8.17 -8.51 10.18
N ASN A 76 9.49 -8.53 10.06
CA ASN A 76 10.20 -8.22 8.81
C ASN A 76 9.82 -9.17 7.67
N ALA A 77 9.63 -10.46 7.98
CA ALA A 77 9.13 -11.42 7.00
C ALA A 77 7.70 -11.07 6.52
N GLN A 78 6.82 -10.63 7.44
CA GLN A 78 5.46 -10.19 7.08
C GLN A 78 5.48 -8.87 6.30
N GLU A 79 6.36 -7.94 6.66
CA GLU A 79 6.53 -6.67 5.96
C GLU A 79 7.04 -6.89 4.54
N THR A 80 7.99 -7.79 4.36
CA THR A 80 8.50 -8.19 3.04
C THR A 80 7.39 -8.81 2.20
N ASN A 81 6.64 -9.75 2.76
CA ASN A 81 5.51 -10.39 2.07
C ASN A 81 4.45 -9.36 1.64
N TYR A 82 4.10 -8.42 2.54
CA TYR A 82 3.18 -7.34 2.24
C TYR A 82 3.67 -6.46 1.09
N LYS A 83 4.94 -6.04 1.12
CA LYS A 83 5.55 -5.21 0.06
C LYS A 83 5.55 -5.93 -1.30
N GLU A 84 5.93 -7.20 -1.32
CA GLU A 84 5.91 -8.02 -2.55
C GLU A 84 4.49 -8.18 -3.10
N PHE A 85 3.52 -8.42 -2.22
CA PHE A 85 2.11 -8.50 -2.61
C PHE A 85 1.61 -7.18 -3.21
N CYS A 86 1.86 -6.06 -2.54
CA CYS A 86 1.47 -4.73 -3.01
C CYS A 86 2.13 -4.37 -4.35
N SER A 87 3.40 -4.72 -4.54
CA SER A 87 4.08 -4.53 -5.82
C SER A 87 3.39 -5.28 -6.95
N ARG A 88 3.06 -6.56 -6.74
CA ARG A 88 2.36 -7.38 -7.73
C ARG A 88 0.98 -6.83 -8.09
N VAL A 89 0.23 -6.35 -7.09
CA VAL A 89 -1.08 -5.73 -7.33
C VAL A 89 -0.92 -4.41 -8.09
N ALA A 90 0.09 -3.60 -7.77
CA ALA A 90 0.38 -2.37 -8.48
C ALA A 90 0.72 -2.61 -9.96
N ASP A 91 1.50 -3.64 -10.26
CA ASP A 91 1.82 -4.05 -11.63
C ASP A 91 0.56 -4.46 -12.40
N TRP A 92 -0.34 -5.23 -11.77
CA TRP A 92 -1.63 -5.59 -12.35
C TRP A 92 -2.53 -4.38 -12.62
N ILE A 93 -2.59 -3.43 -11.68
CA ILE A 93 -3.33 -2.16 -11.82
C ILE A 93 -2.78 -1.36 -13.01
N ALA A 94 -1.45 -1.29 -13.16
CA ALA A 94 -0.79 -0.56 -14.24
C ALA A 94 -1.08 -1.20 -15.61
N ASP A 95 -1.01 -2.52 -15.70
CA ASP A 95 -1.32 -3.29 -16.92
C ASP A 95 -2.76 -3.04 -17.40
N ILE A 96 -3.74 -3.08 -16.49
CA ILE A 96 -5.14 -2.80 -16.83
C ILE A 96 -5.35 -1.37 -17.30
N LYS A 97 -4.75 -0.38 -16.61
CA LYS A 97 -4.84 1.03 -17.04
C LYS A 97 -4.26 1.25 -18.44
N GLY A 98 -3.20 0.52 -18.78
CA GLY A 98 -2.61 0.52 -20.12
C GLY A 98 -3.56 -0.05 -21.19
N LYS A 99 -4.40 -1.03 -20.83
CA LYS A 99 -5.38 -1.66 -21.73
C LYS A 99 -6.67 -0.85 -21.90
N VAL A 100 -7.10 -0.10 -20.88
CA VAL A 100 -8.35 0.68 -20.89
C VAL A 100 -8.15 2.10 -21.47
N SER A 101 -6.91 2.60 -21.54
CA SER A 101 -6.60 3.84 -22.27
C SER A 101 -6.77 3.61 -23.78
N PRO A 102 -7.73 4.27 -24.46
CA PRO A 102 -7.94 4.05 -25.89
C PRO A 102 -6.68 4.41 -26.67
N CYS A 103 -6.29 3.54 -27.60
CA CYS A 103 -5.42 3.88 -28.71
C CYS A 103 -5.79 5.27 -29.26
N ARG A 104 -5.00 6.29 -28.92
CA ARG A 104 -5.02 7.55 -29.66
C ARG A 104 -4.15 7.36 -30.89
N SER A 105 -4.73 6.74 -31.90
CA SER A 105 -4.10 6.42 -33.18
C SER A 105 -3.49 7.66 -33.85
N LYS A 106 -2.27 7.53 -34.38
CA LYS A 106 -1.90 7.91 -35.77
C LYS A 106 -0.46 7.53 -36.12
N ILE A 107 -0.35 6.49 -36.96
CA ILE A 107 0.45 6.39 -38.19
C ILE A 107 1.78 7.19 -38.22
N GLY A 108 2.90 6.47 -38.27
CA GLY A 108 4.20 7.03 -38.62
C GLY A 108 5.32 5.99 -38.62
N SER A 109 5.47 5.29 -39.75
CA SER A 109 6.70 4.71 -40.32
C SER A 109 7.64 3.82 -39.47
N ARG A 110 7.78 2.58 -39.96
CA ARG A 110 9.00 1.76 -39.99
C ARG A 110 10.29 2.45 -39.49
N ALA A 111 10.90 1.88 -38.46
CA ALA A 111 12.35 1.64 -38.42
C ALA A 111 12.68 0.56 -37.38
N SER A 112 13.29 -0.52 -37.85
CA SER A 112 14.03 -1.48 -37.03
C SER A 112 15.16 -0.78 -36.28
N GLY A 113 15.44 -1.17 -35.04
CA GLY A 113 16.63 -0.69 -34.34
C GLY A 113 16.61 -1.00 -32.85
N GLU A 114 17.24 -2.11 -32.47
CA GLU A 114 17.77 -2.32 -31.12
C GLU A 114 18.50 -1.06 -30.63
N LYS A 115 18.22 -0.62 -29.39
CA LYS A 115 19.21 -0.26 -28.36
C LYS A 115 18.60 0.42 -27.12
N SER A 116 19.17 0.01 -25.99
CA SER A 116 19.41 0.81 -24.78
C SER A 116 18.30 0.93 -23.73
N ILE A 117 18.38 0.00 -22.78
CA ILE A 117 17.96 0.19 -21.38
C ILE A 117 18.77 1.36 -20.80
N ARG A 118 18.14 2.53 -20.62
CA ARG A 118 18.62 3.55 -19.67
C ARG A 118 17.47 4.37 -19.10
N SER A 119 17.17 4.06 -17.83
CA SER A 119 16.83 4.98 -16.74
C SER A 119 16.06 6.27 -17.08
N ASN A 120 14.80 6.35 -16.63
CA ASN A 120 14.14 7.62 -16.31
C ASN A 120 13.29 7.45 -15.04
N VAL A 121 13.97 7.25 -13.91
CA VAL A 121 13.39 7.40 -12.56
C VAL A 121 13.66 8.84 -12.11
N SER A 122 12.99 9.81 -12.72
CA SER A 122 13.19 11.23 -12.37
C SER A 122 11.92 12.08 -12.34
N SER A 123 10.76 11.60 -12.82
CA SER A 123 9.57 12.45 -12.95
C SER A 123 8.50 12.25 -11.87
N LEU A 124 8.57 11.21 -11.05
CA LEU A 124 7.55 10.94 -10.01
C LEU A 124 7.72 11.76 -8.72
N LYS A 125 8.88 12.41 -8.52
CA LYS A 125 9.13 13.21 -7.31
C LYS A 125 8.52 14.62 -7.33
N LEU A 126 7.98 15.09 -8.46
CA LEU A 126 7.46 16.46 -8.59
C LEU A 126 5.94 16.58 -8.45
N THR A 127 5.19 15.48 -8.47
CA THR A 127 3.73 15.49 -8.32
C THR A 127 3.27 15.30 -6.87
N GLU A 128 4.02 14.55 -6.06
CA GLU A 128 3.65 14.27 -4.67
C GLU A 128 3.75 15.51 -3.76
N ALA A 129 4.75 16.38 -3.99
CA ALA A 129 4.91 17.63 -3.22
C ALA A 129 3.78 18.63 -3.50
N LYS A 130 3.24 18.67 -4.73
CA LYS A 130 2.09 19.52 -5.07
C LYS A 130 0.79 19.01 -4.43
N ILE A 131 0.60 17.69 -4.36
CA ILE A 131 -0.58 17.08 -3.73
C ILE A 131 -0.56 17.30 -2.21
N LYS A 132 0.61 17.11 -1.56
CA LYS A 132 0.76 17.38 -0.12
C LYS A 132 0.55 18.85 0.25
N MET A 133 0.99 19.79 -0.60
CA MET A 133 0.79 21.22 -0.39
C MET A 133 -0.70 21.64 -0.52
N GLU A 134 -1.45 21.04 -1.44
CA GLU A 134 -2.87 21.33 -1.63
C GLU A 134 -3.74 20.77 -0.48
N LEU A 135 -3.39 19.59 0.04
CA LEU A 135 -4.06 19.01 1.21
C LEU A 135 -3.85 19.85 2.49
N ALA A 136 -2.65 20.43 2.66
CA ALA A 136 -2.35 21.32 3.77
C ALA A 136 -3.12 22.65 3.68
N LYS A 137 -3.32 23.19 2.46
CA LYS A 137 -4.16 24.38 2.24
C LYS A 137 -5.63 24.13 2.56
N GLN A 138 -6.17 22.98 2.17
CA GLN A 138 -7.57 22.63 2.46
C GLN A 138 -7.83 22.43 3.96
N LYS A 139 -6.94 21.76 4.69
CA LYS A 139 -7.08 21.59 6.16
C LYS A 139 -7.00 22.92 6.91
N LYS A 140 -6.15 23.86 6.47
CA LYS A 140 -6.04 25.19 7.06
C LYS A 140 -7.30 26.04 6.82
N ALA A 141 -7.91 25.93 5.64
CA ALA A 141 -9.15 26.64 5.32
C ALA A 141 -10.34 26.15 6.16
N GLN A 142 -10.46 24.83 6.39
CA GLN A 142 -11.52 24.26 7.23
C GLN A 142 -11.40 24.66 8.72
N LEU A 143 -10.18 24.78 9.23
CA LEU A 143 -9.95 25.23 10.61
C LEU A 143 -10.29 26.72 10.82
N LEU A 144 -10.07 27.57 9.81
CA LEU A 144 -10.39 28.99 9.88
C LEU A 144 -11.91 29.26 9.80
N GLU A 145 -12.65 28.45 9.02
CA GLU A 145 -14.11 28.55 8.95
C GLU A 145 -14.79 28.09 10.25
N MET A 146 -14.29 27.02 10.90
CA MET A 146 -14.81 26.61 12.22
C MET A 146 -14.60 27.66 13.32
N HIS A 147 -13.57 28.49 13.22
CA HIS A 147 -13.25 29.50 14.23
C HIS A 147 -14.04 30.82 14.05
N LYS A 148 -14.76 30.99 12.93
CA LYS A 148 -15.67 32.12 12.68
C LYS A 148 -17.12 31.86 13.09
N LEU A 149 -17.46 30.62 13.45
CA LEU A 149 -18.79 30.17 13.87
C LEU A 149 -18.92 30.00 15.40
N LYS A 150 -17.99 30.59 16.16
CA LYS A 150 -18.02 30.69 17.63
C LYS A 150 -17.99 32.16 18.03
#